data_AF-F9N545-F1
#
_entry.id   AF-F9N545-F1
#
_cell.length_a   1.000
_cell.length_b   1.000
_cell.length_c   1.000
_cell.angle_alpha   90.00
_cell.angle_beta   90.00
_cell.angle_gamma   90.00
#
_symmetry.space_group_name_H-M   'P 1'
#
loop_
_entity.id
_entity.type
_entity.pdbx_description
1 polymer ?
#
loop_
_entity_poly.entity_id
_entity_poly.type
_entity_poly.pdbx_seq_one_letter_code
_entity_poly.pdbx_strand_id
1 'polypeptide(L)'
;MISLGISKTGLVRQRNEDRFYAQGPLLIVADGMGGYTGGEYASTMVVDAIVNVVEKSKEVSAHVLRNAILEANHMVYRKSQSYK
;
A
#
# COMPACT_ATOMS: atom_id res chain seq x y z
N MET A 1 -17.05 -6.14 -11.97
CA MET A 1 -17.22 -5.97 -10.51
C MET A 1 -17.12 -4.48 -10.23
N ILE A 2 -18.09 -3.92 -9.51
CA ILE A 2 -18.05 -2.50 -9.10
C ILE A 2 -17.45 -2.47 -7.70
N SER A 3 -16.39 -1.68 -7.51
CA SER A 3 -15.73 -1.47 -6.22
C SER A 3 -15.68 0.02 -5.92
N LEU A 4 -15.84 0.37 -4.64
CA LEU A 4 -15.78 1.75 -4.15
C LEU A 4 -14.95 1.75 -2.87
N GLY A 5 -14.12 2.78 -2.69
CA GLY A 5 -13.34 2.98 -1.47
C GLY A 5 -13.41 4.43 -1.01
N ILE A 6 -13.51 4.63 0.30
CA ILE A 6 -13.52 5.93 0.96
C ILE A 6 -12.65 5.79 2.20
N SER A 7 -11.74 6.74 2.43
CA SER A 7 -10.98 6.84 3.68
C SER A 7 -11.05 8.27 4.21
N LYS A 8 -11.02 8.43 5.54
CA LYS A 8 -11.14 9.71 6.24
C LYS A 8 -10.14 9.73 7.39
N THR A 9 -9.55 10.89 7.65
CA THR A 9 -8.60 11.11 8.76
C THR A 9 -9.20 10.82 10.16
N GLY A 10 -10.52 11.02 10.32
CA GLY A 10 -11.17 10.98 11.62
C GLY A 10 -11.09 12.32 12.36
N LEU A 11 -11.32 12.30 13.69
CA LEU A 11 -11.52 13.51 14.50
C LEU A 11 -10.28 13.94 15.31
N VAL A 12 -9.29 13.07 15.48
CA VAL A 12 -8.15 13.28 16.39
C VAL A 12 -6.85 13.55 15.63
N ARG A 13 -6.57 12.78 14.58
CA ARG A 13 -5.34 12.95 13.80
C ARG A 13 -5.48 14.14 12.84
N GLN A 14 -4.36 14.82 12.57
CA GLN A 14 -4.33 15.91 11.59
C GLN A 14 -4.19 15.40 10.15
N ARG A 15 -3.70 14.18 9.96
CA ARG A 15 -3.41 13.57 8.66
C ARG A 15 -3.82 12.11 8.64
N ASN A 16 -4.22 11.67 7.45
CA ASN A 16 -4.59 10.30 7.19
C ASN A 16 -3.38 9.56 6.59
N GLU A 17 -2.91 8.53 7.28
CA GLU A 17 -1.82 7.67 6.81
C GLU A 17 -2.36 6.40 6.12
N ASP A 18 -3.68 6.24 6.03
CA ASP A 18 -4.32 5.14 5.30
C ASP A 18 -4.17 5.28 3.79
N ARG A 19 -3.99 4.15 3.11
CA ARG A 19 -4.09 4.06 1.65
C ARG A 19 -4.83 2.82 1.18
N PHE A 20 -5.51 2.92 0.05
CA PHE A 20 -6.27 1.80 -0.53
C PHE A 20 -6.21 1.79 -2.06
N TYR A 21 -6.40 0.61 -2.63
CA TYR A 21 -6.67 0.38 -4.06
C TYR A 21 -7.93 -0.48 -4.17
N ALA A 22 -8.89 -0.04 -4.99
CA ALA A 22 -10.21 -0.64 -5.03
C ALA A 22 -10.66 -0.89 -6.49
N GLN A 23 -9.94 -1.76 -7.20
CA GLN A 23 -10.29 -2.18 -8.57
C GLN A 23 -10.21 -3.70 -8.70
N GLY A 24 -11.38 -4.34 -8.86
CA GLY A 24 -11.49 -5.79 -8.98
C GLY A 24 -10.64 -6.36 -10.14
N PRO A 25 -9.96 -7.51 -9.94
CA PRO A 25 -10.10 -8.44 -8.82
C PRO A 25 -9.25 -8.12 -7.57
N LEU A 26 -8.52 -7.01 -7.54
CA LEU A 26 -7.59 -6.66 -6.46
C LEU A 26 -8.15 -5.55 -5.56
N LEU A 27 -8.21 -5.82 -4.25
CA LEU A 27 -8.58 -4.84 -3.23
C LEU A 27 -7.48 -4.80 -2.18
N ILE A 28 -7.01 -3.61 -1.84
CA ILE A 28 -5.91 -3.39 -0.89
C ILE A 28 -6.32 -2.27 0.07
N VAL A 29 -6.03 -2.47 1.36
CA VAL A 29 -6.03 -1.41 2.37
C VAL A 29 -4.72 -1.53 3.14
N ALA A 30 -4.05 -0.39 3.37
CA ALA A 30 -2.80 -0.29 4.11
C ALA A 30 -2.92 0.86 5.13
N ASP A 31 -2.74 0.56 6.41
CA ASP A 31 -2.63 1.52 7.50
C ASP A 31 -1.15 1.91 7.66
N GLY A 32 -0.83 3.17 7.37
CA GLY A 32 0.53 3.69 7.48
C GLY A 32 0.89 4.03 8.92
N MET A 33 2.13 3.73 9.31
CA MET A 33 2.70 4.15 10.59
C MET A 33 4.10 4.73 10.41
N GLY A 34 4.49 5.68 11.26
CA GLY A 34 5.82 6.31 11.21
C GLY A 34 5.81 7.80 11.52
N GLY A 35 4.63 8.43 11.59
CA GLY A 35 4.45 9.82 11.97
C GLY A 35 4.73 10.80 10.84
N TYR A 36 3.88 11.83 10.74
CA TYR A 36 3.94 12.93 9.76
C TYR A 36 3.96 12.49 8.30
N THR A 37 5.14 12.20 7.77
CA THR A 37 5.39 11.81 6.38
C THR A 37 5.74 10.33 6.27
N GLY A 38 6.31 9.72 7.31
CA GLY A 38 6.77 8.33 7.27
C GLY A 38 5.65 7.35 6.96
N GLY A 39 4.51 7.47 7.65
CA GLY A 39 3.37 6.58 7.43
C GLY A 39 2.67 6.78 6.11
N GLU A 40 2.44 8.03 5.69
CA GLU A 40 1.84 8.37 4.38
C GLU A 40 2.70 7.83 3.22
N TYR A 41 4.02 8.01 3.28
CA TYR A 41 4.94 7.45 2.27
C TYR A 41 4.94 5.92 2.30
N ALA A 42 4.97 5.31 3.49
CA ALA A 42 5.01 3.86 3.61
C ALA A 42 3.75 3.19 3.04
N SER A 43 2.55 3.65 3.41
CA SER A 43 1.29 3.07 2.93
C SER A 43 1.09 3.27 1.43
N THR A 44 1.47 4.44 0.90
CA THR A 44 1.45 4.71 -0.55
C THR A 44 2.40 3.77 -1.30
N MET A 45 3.66 3.65 -0.85
CA MET A 45 4.63 2.76 -1.49
C MET A 45 4.20 1.30 -1.48
N VAL A 46 3.56 0.84 -0.39
CA VAL A 46 3.06 -0.54 -0.30
C VAL A 46 1.97 -0.79 -1.32
N VAL A 47 0.96 0.09 -1.39
CA VAL A 47 -0.15 -0.06 -2.34
C VAL A 47 0.37 -0.03 -3.78
N ASP A 48 1.20 0.95 -4.13
CA ASP A 48 1.73 1.11 -5.49
C ASP A 48 2.61 -0.09 -5.90
N ALA A 49 3.46 -0.59 -5.00
CA ALA A 49 4.30 -1.75 -5.27
C ALA A 49 3.47 -3.01 -5.54
N ILE A 50 2.45 -3.25 -4.71
CA ILE A 50 1.60 -4.44 -4.85
C ILE A 50 0.82 -4.38 -6.17
N VAL A 51 0.23 -3.22 -6.49
CA VAL A 51 -0.51 -3.01 -7.75
C VAL A 51 0.41 -3.28 -8.95
N ASN A 52 1.62 -2.70 -8.95
CA ASN A 52 2.58 -2.89 -10.04
C ASN A 52 2.96 -4.35 -10.28
N VAL A 53 3.16 -5.14 -9.22
CA VAL A 53 3.50 -6.57 -9.35
C VAL A 53 2.30 -7.37 -9.86
N VAL A 54 1.11 -7.07 -9.34
CA VAL A 54 -0.12 -7.78 -9.74
C VAL A 54 -0.52 -7.45 -11.18
N GLU A 55 -0.43 -6.20 -11.62
CA GLU A 55 -0.74 -5.78 -13.01
C GLU A 55 0.21 -6.39 -14.05
N LYS A 56 1.47 -6.65 -13.66
CA LYS A 56 2.45 -7.35 -14.52
C LYS A 56 2.26 -8.87 -14.53
N SER A 57 1.45 -9.39 -13.62
CA SER A 57 1.20 -10.82 -13.50
C SER A 57 0.02 -11.24 -14.38
N LYS A 58 0.05 -12.48 -14.89
CA LYS A 58 -1.02 -13.01 -15.75
C LYS A 58 -2.31 -13.31 -14.98
N GLU A 59 -2.19 -13.51 -13.67
CA GLU A 59 -3.28 -13.86 -12.76
C GLU A 59 -3.03 -13.29 -11.36
N VAL A 60 -4.10 -13.13 -10.60
CA VAL A 60 -4.03 -12.83 -9.16
C VAL A 60 -4.08 -14.14 -8.39
N SER A 61 -2.91 -14.61 -7.94
CA SER A 61 -2.77 -15.82 -7.13
C SER A 61 -2.10 -15.53 -5.79
N ALA A 62 -2.25 -16.43 -4.82
CA ALA A 62 -1.61 -16.29 -3.51
C ALA A 62 -0.08 -16.17 -3.62
N HIS A 63 0.53 -16.83 -4.61
CA HIS A 63 1.96 -16.73 -4.87
C HIS A 63 2.36 -15.33 -5.36
N VAL A 64 1.62 -14.78 -6.33
CA VAL A 64 1.82 -13.42 -6.85
C VAL A 64 1.68 -12.39 -5.72
N LEU A 65 0.61 -12.49 -4.92
CA LEU A 65 0.37 -11.57 -3.80
C LEU A 65 1.48 -11.64 -2.75
N ARG A 66 1.97 -12.85 -2.44
CA ARG A 66 3.09 -13.02 -1.51
C ARG A 66 4.35 -12.31 -2.02
N ASN A 67 4.69 -12.49 -3.29
CA ASN A 67 5.86 -11.84 -3.90
C ASN A 67 5.69 -10.32 -3.93
N ALA A 68 4.49 -9.84 -4.26
CA ALA A 68 4.14 -8.42 -4.26
C ALA A 68 4.33 -7.77 -2.88
N ILE A 69 3.87 -8.43 -1.82
CA ILE A 69 4.04 -7.95 -0.44
C ILE A 69 5.52 -7.95 -0.02
N LEU A 70 6.28 -8.97 -0.41
CA LEU A 70 7.72 -9.02 -0.12
C LEU A 70 8.48 -7.91 -0.84
N GLU A 71 8.17 -7.65 -2.11
CA GLU A 71 8.77 -6.58 -2.88
C GLU A 71 8.44 -5.20 -2.28
N ALA A 72 7.18 -4.97 -1.93
CA ALA A 72 6.73 -3.78 -1.23
C ALA A 72 7.51 -3.55 0.07
N ASN A 73 7.67 -4.60 0.89
CA ASN A 73 8.45 -4.54 2.13
C ASN A 73 9.92 -4.18 1.87
N HIS A 74 10.55 -4.79 0.86
CA HIS A 74 11.93 -4.46 0.49
C HIS A 74 12.08 -3.01 -0.01
N MET A 75 11.08 -2.47 -0.70
CA MET A 75 11.07 -1.07 -1.11
C MET A 75 10.97 -0.12 0.08
N VAL A 76 10.02 -0.34 0.99
CA VAL A 76 9.86 0.48 2.19
C VAL A 76 11.11 0.41 3.07
N TYR A 77 11.69 -0.77 3.26
CA TYR A 77 12.92 -0.94 4.01
C TYR A 77 14.11 -0.19 3.38
N ARG A 78 14.32 -0.32 2.06
CA ARG A 78 15.40 0.43 1.38
C ARG A 78 15.20 1.93 1.50
N LYS A 79 13.97 2.39 1.35
CA LYS A 79 13.63 3.81 1.48
C LYS A 79 13.88 4.31 2.91
N SER A 80 13.54 3.54 3.94
CA SER A 80 13.80 3.93 5.33
C SER A 80 15.29 4.06 5.65
N GLN A 81 16.16 3.26 5.01
CA GLN A 81 17.62 3.41 5.16
C GLN A 81 18.17 4.71 4.55
N SER A 82 17.49 5.31 3.56
CA SER A 82 17.91 6.59 2.95
C SER A 82 17.61 7.83 3.80
N TYR A 83 16.88 7.66 4.91
CA TYR A 83 16.58 8.73 5.87
C TYR A 83 17.48 8.70 7.12
N LYS A 84 18.56 7.90 7.09
CA LYS A 84 19.68 8.00 8.04
C LYS A 84 20.64 9.09 7.56
#